data_AF-A0A1Q9N3I3-F1
#
_entry.id   AF-A0A1Q9N3I3-F1
#
_cell.length_a   1.000
_cell.length_b   1.000
_cell.length_c   1.000
_cell.angle_alpha   90.00
_cell.angle_beta   90.00
_cell.angle_gamma   90.00
#
_symmetry.space_group_name_H-M   'P 1'
#
loop_
_entity.id
_entity.type
_entity.pdbx_description
1 polymer ?
#
loop_
_entity_poly.entity_id
_entity_poly.type
_entity_poly.pdbx_seq_one_letter_code
_entity_poly.pdbx_strand_id
1 'polypeptide(L)' 'MELIAQLHTHPKNAFHSHVDDKGSMLLIDGQFSIVIPYFGYIHHDDIEKWKVYRKSGDQWRFIESQEVVQLFQII' A
#
# COMPACT_ATOMS: atom_id res chain seq x y z
N MET A 1 -16.04 -13.81 1.11
CA MET A 1 -15.56 -12.44 0.87
C MET A 1 -14.16 -12.39 1.41
N GLU A 2 -13.19 -11.97 0.61
CA GLU A 2 -11.77 -11.94 1.01
C GLU A 2 -11.31 -10.49 1.12
N LEU A 3 -10.51 -10.19 2.14
CA LEU A 3 -9.84 -8.91 2.27
C LEU A 3 -8.74 -8.86 1.22
N ILE A 4 -8.81 -7.92 0.27
CA ILE A 4 -7.82 -7.84 -0.82
C ILE A 4 -6.71 -6.82 -0.55
N ALA A 5 -7.00 -5.82 0.30
CA ALA A 5 -6.07 -4.76 0.62
C ALA A 5 -6.36 -4.15 2.00
N GLN A 6 -5.32 -3.59 2.61
CA GLN A 6 -5.39 -2.72 3.78
C GLN A 6 -4.77 -1.38 3.39
N LEU A 7 -5.44 -0.29 3.77
CA LEU A 7 -4.99 1.07 3.50
C LEU A 7 -4.89 1.84 4.80
N HIS A 8 -3.80 2.60 4.96
CA HIS A 8 -3.65 3.56 6.03
C HIS A 8 -2.84 4.78 5.57
N THR A 9 -2.75 5.78 6.44
CA THR A 9 -2.16 7.08 6.11
C THR A 9 -0.98 7.39 7.01
N HIS A 10 0.06 8.00 6.45
CA HIS A 10 1.14 8.61 7.21
C HIS A 10 1.01 10.14 7.17
N PRO A 11 1.27 10.85 8.27
CA PRO A 11 1.25 12.32 8.27
C PRO A 11 2.41 12.93 7.46
N LYS A 12 3.41 12.12 7.09
CA LYS A 12 4.58 12.51 6.30
C LYS A 12 4.84 11.49 5.20
N ASN A 13 6.11 11.15 4.96
CA ASN A 13 6.52 10.15 3.98
C ASN A 13 5.83 8.80 4.21
N ALA A 14 5.40 8.18 3.11
CA ALA A 14 4.88 6.83 3.10
C ALA A 14 6.04 5.84 3.08
N PHE A 15 5.92 4.80 3.89
CA PHE A 15 6.83 3.66 3.97
C PHE A 15 6.15 2.57 4.79
N HIS A 16 6.65 1.33 4.70
CA HIS A 16 6.23 0.26 5.58
C HIS A 16 7.07 0.29 6.86
N SER A 17 6.43 0.57 7.99
CA SER A 17 7.08 0.52 9.30
C SER A 17 7.11 -0.91 9.84
N HIS A 18 7.95 -1.13 10.86
CA HIS A 18 7.98 -2.41 11.57
C HIS A 18 6.62 -2.86 12.11
N VAL A 19 5.78 -1.90 12.51
CA VAL A 19 4.42 -2.17 13.01
C VAL A 19 3.51 -2.58 11.86
N ASP A 20 3.66 -1.94 10.70
CA ASP A 20 2.86 -2.29 9.52
C ASP A 20 3.25 -3.67 8.95
N ASP A 21 4.53 -4.05 9.04
CA ASP A 21 5.02 -5.37 8.65
C ASP A 21 4.39 -6.50 9.49
N LYS A 22 4.42 -6.31 10.82
CA LYS A 22 4.04 -7.34 11.80
C LYS A 22 2.58 -7.33 12.22
N GLY A 23 1.95 -6.17 12.18
CA GLY A 23 0.57 -5.93 12.64
C GLY A 23 -0.47 -5.98 11.52
N SER A 24 -0.05 -6.24 10.28
CA SER A 24 -0.98 -6.34 9.14
C SER A 24 -1.97 -7.48 9.31
N MET A 25 -3.23 -7.24 8.96
CA MET A 25 -4.28 -8.27 8.94
C MET A 25 -4.27 -9.10 7.65
N LEU A 26 -3.33 -8.81 6.74
CA LEU A 26 -3.21 -9.44 5.44
C LEU A 26 -2.29 -10.67 5.52
N LEU A 27 -2.89 -11.86 5.42
CA LEU A 27 -2.23 -13.15 5.59
C LEU A 27 -2.08 -13.96 4.28
N ILE A 28 -2.74 -13.54 3.20
CA ILE A 28 -2.79 -14.28 1.93
C ILE A 28 -1.85 -13.61 0.94
N ASP A 29 -1.05 -14.43 0.27
CA ASP A 29 -0.16 -13.97 -0.81
C ASP A 29 -0.93 -13.20 -1.87
N GLY A 30 -0.34 -12.09 -2.30
CA GLY A 30 -0.92 -11.20 -3.29
C GLY A 30 -1.81 -10.09 -2.73
N GLN A 31 -2.19 -10.11 -1.44
CA GLN A 31 -2.87 -8.99 -0.80
C GLN A 31 -1.99 -7.73 -0.75
N PHE A 32 -2.64 -6.55 -0.73
CA PHE A 32 -1.96 -5.26 -0.84
C PHE A 32 -2.00 -4.44 0.45
N SER A 33 -0.84 -3.97 0.91
CA SER A 33 -0.74 -2.92 1.92
C SER A 33 -0.45 -1.59 1.23
N ILE A 34 -1.29 -0.58 1.46
CA ILE A 34 -1.25 0.72 0.79
C ILE A 34 -1.06 1.83 1.83
N VAL A 35 0.02 2.59 1.70
CA VAL A 35 0.34 3.72 2.58
C VAL A 35 0.23 5.02 1.80
N ILE A 36 -0.71 5.88 2.20
CA ILE A 36 -0.92 7.21 1.62
C ILE A 36 -0.21 8.27 2.47
N PRO A 37 0.76 9.03 1.92
CA PRO A 37 1.42 10.09 2.67
C PRO A 37 0.57 11.38 2.68
N TYR A 38 0.81 12.23 3.68
CA TYR A 38 0.24 13.59 3.76
C TYR A 38 -1.27 13.64 3.48
N PHE A 39 -2.05 12.74 4.09
CA PHE A 39 -3.49 12.64 3.84
C PHE A 39 -4.20 14.00 3.96
N GLY A 40 -4.98 14.34 2.93
CA GLY A 40 -5.66 15.63 2.80
C GLY A 40 -4.83 16.77 2.18
N TYR A 41 -3.53 16.55 1.95
CA TYR A 41 -2.61 17.56 1.38
C TYR A 41 -2.03 17.19 0.01
N ILE A 42 -2.23 15.95 -0.45
CA ILE A 42 -1.86 15.50 -1.81
C ILE A 42 -3.10 15.32 -2.68
N HIS A 43 -2.95 15.45 -3.99
CA HIS A 43 -4.05 15.20 -4.91
C HIS A 43 -4.36 13.70 -4.98
N HIS A 44 -5.61 13.36 -5.29
CA HIS A 44 -6.06 11.97 -5.34
C HIS A 44 -5.41 11.16 -6.47
N ASP A 45 -4.88 11.84 -7.50
CA ASP A 45 -4.17 11.27 -8.65
C ASP A 45 -2.65 11.21 -8.46
N ASP A 46 -2.12 11.67 -7.31
CA ASP A 46 -0.71 11.54 -6.92
C ASP A 46 -0.36 10.09 -6.48
N ILE A 47 -0.84 9.08 -7.22
CA ILE A 47 -0.69 7.66 -6.87
C ILE A 47 0.78 7.23 -6.78
N GLU A 48 1.67 7.90 -7.52
CA GLU A 48 3.11 7.67 -7.48
C GLU A 48 3.74 7.99 -6.11
N LYS A 49 3.09 8.84 -5.30
CA LYS A 49 3.53 9.18 -3.94
C LYS A 49 3.13 8.10 -2.92
N TRP A 50 2.18 7.25 -3.26
CA TRP A 50 1.75 6.17 -2.38
C TRP A 50 2.86 5.12 -2.30
N LYS A 51 2.90 4.37 -1.21
CA LYS A 51 3.74 3.17 -1.13
C LYS A 51 2.85 1.94 -1.05
N VAL A 52 2.99 1.10 -2.05
CA VAL A 52 2.21 -0.12 -2.19
C VAL A 52 3.14 -1.31 -2.01
N TYR A 53 2.69 -2.25 -1.20
CA TYR A 53 3.41 -3.47 -0.91
C TYR A 53 2.51 -4.67 -1.18
N ARG A 54 3.09 -5.73 -1.76
CA ARG A 54 2.41 -6.99 -2.01
C ARG A 54 2.91 -8.06 -1.03
N LYS A 55 1.98 -8.79 -0.42
CA LYS A 55 2.32 -9.93 0.42
C LYS A 55 2.94 -11.04 -0.42
N SER A 56 4.08 -11.57 0.02
CA SER A 56 4.78 -12.69 -0.61
C SER A 56 5.49 -13.53 0.44
N GLY A 57 4.94 -14.69 0.80
CA GLY A 57 5.42 -15.48 1.94
C GLY A 57 5.36 -14.64 3.21
N ASP A 58 6.41 -14.61 4.02
CA ASP A 58 6.51 -13.78 5.24
C ASP A 58 6.99 -12.34 4.98
N GLN A 59 7.14 -11.95 3.72
CA GLN A 59 7.72 -10.67 3.35
C GLN A 59 6.73 -9.76 2.63
N TRP A 60 7.10 -8.48 2.59
CA TRP A 60 6.42 -7.42 1.88
C TRP A 60 7.28 -6.96 0.72
N ARG A 61 6.81 -7.21 -0.49
CA ARG A 61 7.47 -6.73 -1.70
C ARG A 61 6.98 -5.33 -2.02
N PHE A 62 7.88 -4.36 -2.01
CA PHE A 62 7.58 -3.02 -2.54
C PHE A 62 7.26 -3.09 -4.04
N ILE A 63 6.24 -2.34 -4.45
CA ILE A 63 5.84 -2.17 -5.85
C ILE A 63 6.27 -0.78 -6.30
N GLU A 64 7.03 -0.71 -7.39
CA GLU A 64 7.50 0.56 -7.95
C GLU A 64 6.33 1.40 -8.46
N SER A 65 6.45 2.72 -8.34
CA SER A 65 5.35 3.65 -8.63
C SER A 65 4.76 3.48 -10.04
N GLN A 66 5.58 3.16 -11.05
CA GLN A 66 5.10 2.92 -12.42
C GLN A 66 4.23 1.66 -12.54
N GLU A 67 4.52 0.63 -11.74
CA GLU A 67 3.72 -0.60 -11.70
C GLU A 67 2.40 -0.37 -10.94
N VAL A 68 2.41 0.47 -9.89
CA VAL A 68 1.20 0.80 -9.12
C VAL A 68 0.08 1.41 -9.97
N VAL A 69 0.42 2.31 -10.90
CA VAL A 69 -0.54 2.95 -11.81
C VAL A 69 -1.30 1.91 -12.67
N GLN A 70 -0.66 0.78 -12.96
CA GLN A 70 -1.25 -0.30 -13.78
C GLN A 70 -2.08 -1.28 -12.95
N LEU A 71 -1.92 -1.31 -11.63
CA LEU A 71 -2.61 -2.27 -10.75
C LEU A 71 -4.01 -1.82 -10.35
N PHE A 72 -4.21 -0.51 -10.15
CA PHE A 72 -5.46 0.03 -9.63
C PHE A 72 -6.15 0.90 -10.68
N GLN A 73 -7.26 0.40 -11.22
CA GLN A 73 -8.13 1.13 -12.13
C GLN A 73 -9.50 1.27 -11.49
N ILE A 74 -10.03 2.49 -11.45
CA ILE A 74 -11.42 2.77 -11.08
C ILE A 74 -12.24 2.73 -12.38
N ILE A 75 -13.32 1.93 -12.39
CA ILE A 75 -14.25 1.75 -13.52
C ILE A 75 -15.60 2.35 -13.14
#